data_AF-A0A7X0ANU2-F1
#
_entry.id   AF-A0A7X0ANU2-F1
#
_cell.length_a   1.000
_cell.length_b   1.000
_cell.length_c   1.000
_cell.angle_alpha   90.00
_cell.angle_beta   90.00
_cell.angle_gamma   90.00
#
_symmetry.space_group_name_H-M   'P 1'
#
loop_
_entity.id
_entity.type
_entity.pdbx_description
1 polymer ?
#
loop_
_entity_poly.entity_id
_entity_poly.type
_entity_poly.pdbx_seq_one_letter_code
_entity_poly.pdbx_strand_id
1 'polypeptide(L)'
;MKIFLWLIAVVAGTAIGFYVGFGYGAKTMTALAAQNEVTDAVAGVRMSLDGLGLSDSMQANKIYEENLTFALVQIGTYSQGLAYWACSDKDREAMQGARKYVEAHPELLSGPVRLWQMKGLQFCDAKARTRGAGA
;
A
#
# COMPACT_ATOMS: atom_id res chain seq x y z
N MET A 1 -22.28 12.41 52.02
CA MET A 1 -21.86 11.60 50.85
C MET A 1 -22.24 12.29 49.52
N LYS A 2 -21.66 13.47 49.21
CA LYS A 2 -21.91 14.19 47.92
C LYS A 2 -20.64 14.40 47.08
N ILE A 3 -19.46 14.17 47.68
CA ILE A 3 -18.15 14.40 47.06
C ILE A 3 -17.76 13.24 46.12
N PHE A 4 -18.24 12.01 46.39
CA PHE A 4 -17.93 10.83 45.57
C PHE A 4 -18.59 10.82 44.19
N LEU A 5 -19.69 11.57 43.99
CA LEU A 5 -20.40 11.59 42.71
C LEU A 5 -19.70 12.44 41.64
N TRP A 6 -18.93 13.44 42.04
CA TRP A 6 -18.21 14.31 41.09
C TRP A 6 -16.94 13.66 40.53
N LEU A 7 -16.26 12.81 41.29
CA LEU A 7 -15.04 12.12 40.84
C LEU A 7 -15.32 11.08 39.75
N ILE A 8 -16.48 10.42 39.78
CA ILE A 8 -16.85 9.42 38.76
C ILE A 8 -17.15 10.09 37.41
N ALA A 9 -17.74 11.28 37.41
CA ALA A 9 -18.08 12.01 36.19
C ALA A 9 -16.83 12.50 35.42
N VAL A 10 -15.78 12.93 36.13
CA VAL A 10 -14.53 13.39 35.50
C VAL A 10 -13.76 12.23 34.86
N VAL A 11 -13.72 11.07 35.52
CA VAL A 11 -13.03 9.86 35.00
C VAL A 11 -13.76 9.28 33.78
N ALA A 12 -15.09 9.35 33.75
CA ALA A 12 -15.88 8.93 32.59
C ALA A 12 -15.70 9.89 31.39
N GLY A 13 -15.58 11.21 31.65
CA GLY A 13 -15.35 12.21 30.60
C GLY A 13 -13.97 12.12 29.94
N THR A 14 -12.92 11.81 30.71
CA THR A 14 -11.55 11.66 30.17
C THR A 14 -11.37 10.38 29.37
N ALA A 15 -12.05 9.28 29.73
CA ALA A 15 -11.93 8.01 29.02
C ALA A 15 -12.51 8.07 27.59
N ILE A 16 -13.63 8.78 27.40
CA ILE A 16 -14.30 8.87 26.08
C ILE A 16 -13.49 9.77 25.13
N GLY A 17 -12.94 10.88 25.61
CA GLY A 17 -12.08 11.76 24.80
C GLY A 17 -10.76 11.11 24.37
N PHE A 18 -10.16 10.28 25.23
CA PHE A 18 -8.90 9.59 24.94
C PHE A 18 -9.08 8.47 23.89
N TYR A 19 -10.19 7.73 23.93
CA TYR A 19 -10.45 6.65 22.97
C TYR A 19 -10.72 7.16 21.55
N VAL A 20 -11.43 8.29 21.43
CA VAL A 20 -11.73 8.91 20.12
C VAL A 20 -10.50 9.67 19.57
N GLY A 21 -9.71 10.33 20.45
CA GLY A 21 -8.49 11.04 20.08
C GLY A 21 -7.33 10.14 19.62
N PHE A 22 -7.10 9.01 20.31
CA PHE A 22 -6.11 8.02 19.87
C PHE A 22 -6.56 7.25 18.63
N GLY A 23 -7.86 6.98 18.48
CA GLY A 23 -8.39 6.32 17.29
C GLY A 23 -8.15 7.14 16.01
N TYR A 24 -8.28 8.47 16.08
CA TYR A 24 -7.96 9.36 14.96
C TYR A 24 -6.44 9.53 14.76
N GLY A 25 -5.67 9.75 15.84
CA GLY A 25 -4.21 9.91 15.78
C GLY A 25 -3.48 8.66 15.27
N ALA A 26 -3.87 7.48 15.75
CA ALA A 26 -3.33 6.20 15.27
C ALA A 26 -3.72 5.93 13.82
N LYS A 27 -4.98 6.18 13.43
CA LYS A 27 -5.39 6.05 12.01
C LYS A 27 -4.61 6.99 11.09
N THR A 28 -4.34 8.22 11.52
CA THR A 28 -3.52 9.16 10.72
C THR A 28 -2.05 8.74 10.64
N MET A 29 -1.44 8.26 11.73
CA MET A 29 -0.06 7.76 11.70
C MET A 29 0.07 6.46 10.90
N THR A 30 -0.87 5.53 11.03
CA THR A 30 -0.93 4.31 10.20
C THR A 30 -1.15 4.66 8.74
N ALA A 31 -1.97 5.65 8.42
CA ALA A 31 -2.16 6.12 7.04
C ALA A 31 -0.92 6.82 6.47
N LEU A 32 -0.14 7.54 7.29
CA LEU A 32 1.13 8.16 6.89
C LEU A 32 2.23 7.11 6.67
N ALA A 33 2.36 6.14 7.58
CA ALA A 33 3.28 5.02 7.41
C ALA A 33 2.94 4.20 6.17
N ALA A 34 1.67 3.86 5.97
CA ALA A 34 1.21 3.17 4.77
C ALA A 34 1.50 3.95 3.48
N GLN A 35 1.42 5.29 3.51
CA GLN A 35 1.78 6.12 2.34
C GLN A 35 3.27 6.03 2.02
N ASN A 36 4.14 6.11 3.02
CA ASN A 36 5.58 5.98 2.80
C ASN A 36 5.94 4.59 2.26
N GLU A 37 5.38 3.53 2.85
CA GLU A 37 5.59 2.15 2.42
C GLU A 37 5.14 1.93 0.97
N VAL A 38 3.99 2.48 0.56
CA VAL A 38 3.55 2.37 -0.85
C VAL A 38 4.38 3.23 -1.79
N THR A 39 4.87 4.39 -1.35
CA THR A 39 5.81 5.18 -2.15
C THR A 39 7.06 4.38 -2.46
N ASP A 40 7.65 3.78 -1.42
CA ASP A 40 8.89 3.02 -1.53
C ASP A 40 8.67 1.75 -2.34
N ALA A 41 7.55 1.04 -2.11
CA ALA A 41 7.21 -0.13 -2.88
C ALA A 41 6.98 0.19 -4.37
N VAL A 42 6.31 1.30 -4.71
CA VAL A 42 6.17 1.72 -6.12
C VAL A 42 7.52 2.10 -6.74
N ALA A 43 8.43 2.72 -5.98
CA ALA A 43 9.80 2.93 -6.42
C ALA A 43 10.55 1.60 -6.62
N GLY A 44 10.35 0.62 -5.75
CA GLY A 44 10.88 -0.73 -5.86
C GLY A 44 10.39 -1.46 -7.11
N VAL A 45 9.13 -1.29 -7.50
CA VAL A 45 8.60 -1.80 -8.79
C VAL A 45 9.39 -1.23 -9.96
N ARG A 46 9.62 0.09 -9.98
CA ARG A 46 10.39 0.75 -11.06
C ARG A 46 11.82 0.23 -11.12
N MET A 47 12.54 0.25 -10.00
CA MET A 47 13.93 -0.21 -9.96
C MET A 47 14.07 -1.68 -10.37
N SER A 48 13.10 -2.52 -10.00
CA SER A 48 13.10 -3.92 -10.38
C SER A 48 12.89 -4.10 -11.88
N LEU A 49 11.97 -3.35 -12.48
CA LEU A 49 11.74 -3.39 -13.93
C LEU A 49 12.93 -2.86 -14.74
N ASP A 50 13.53 -1.75 -14.29
CA ASP A 50 14.74 -1.21 -14.90
C ASP A 50 15.89 -2.22 -14.79
N GLY A 51 16.05 -2.87 -13.64
CA GLY A 51 17.03 -3.92 -13.42
C GLY A 51 16.84 -5.13 -14.33
N LEU A 52 15.58 -5.58 -14.49
CA LEU A 52 15.21 -6.66 -15.42
C LEU A 52 15.48 -6.31 -16.88
N GLY A 53 15.32 -5.04 -17.26
CA GLY A 53 15.59 -4.58 -18.62
C GLY A 53 17.09 -4.41 -18.94
N LEU A 54 17.93 -4.27 -17.92
CA LEU A 54 19.37 -4.01 -18.08
C LEU A 54 20.27 -5.22 -17.77
N SER A 55 19.72 -6.27 -17.17
CA SER A 55 20.49 -7.41 -16.68
C SER A 55 20.49 -8.59 -17.67
N ASP A 56 21.69 -8.95 -18.14
CA ASP A 56 21.93 -10.17 -18.91
C ASP A 56 22.11 -11.42 -18.03
N SER A 57 22.17 -11.25 -16.70
CA SER A 57 22.43 -12.33 -15.75
C SER A 57 21.15 -12.92 -15.19
N MET A 58 20.98 -14.24 -15.34
CA MET A 58 19.86 -14.99 -14.77
C MET A 58 19.76 -14.84 -13.24
N GLN A 59 20.89 -14.73 -12.54
CA GLN A 59 20.89 -14.56 -11.07
C GLN A 59 20.40 -13.17 -10.66
N ALA A 60 20.80 -12.14 -11.39
CA ALA A 60 20.34 -10.77 -11.12
C ALA A 60 18.85 -10.63 -11.48
N ASN A 61 18.40 -11.25 -12.57
CA ASN A 61 16.98 -11.27 -12.95
C ASN A 61 16.12 -11.88 -11.85
N LYS A 62 16.57 -12.99 -11.25
CA LYS A 62 15.87 -13.60 -10.12
C LYS A 62 15.74 -12.66 -8.91
N ILE A 63 16.79 -11.91 -8.58
CA ILE A 63 16.74 -10.92 -7.48
C ILE A 63 15.73 -9.82 -7.81
N TYR A 64 15.71 -9.32 -9.04
CA TYR A 64 14.75 -8.29 -9.45
C TYR A 64 13.32 -8.82 -9.52
N GLU A 65 13.10 -10.08 -9.92
CA GLU A 65 11.80 -10.77 -9.86
C GLU A 65 11.28 -10.90 -8.42
N GLU A 66 12.15 -11.28 -7.48
CA GLU A 66 11.83 -11.37 -6.06
C GLU A 66 11.49 -9.99 -5.47
N ASN A 67 12.29 -8.96 -5.80
CA ASN A 67 12.04 -7.59 -5.38
C ASN A 67 10.74 -7.04 -5.96
N LEU A 68 10.46 -7.29 -7.24
CA LEU A 68 9.20 -6.93 -7.89
C LEU A 68 8.01 -7.59 -7.18
N THR A 69 8.13 -8.89 -6.88
CA THR A 69 7.12 -9.66 -6.15
C THR A 69 6.84 -9.06 -4.77
N PHE A 70 7.89 -8.77 -4.01
CA PHE A 70 7.78 -8.19 -2.68
C PHE A 70 7.12 -6.81 -2.71
N ALA A 71 7.55 -5.96 -3.64
CA ALA A 71 6.98 -4.63 -3.84
C ALA A 71 5.47 -4.70 -4.16
N LEU A 72 5.05 -5.62 -5.05
CA LEU A 72 3.63 -5.82 -5.37
C LEU A 72 2.82 -6.27 -4.15
N VAL A 73 3.37 -7.15 -3.30
CA VAL A 73 2.72 -7.57 -2.05
C VAL A 73 2.58 -6.41 -1.07
N GLN A 74 3.62 -5.60 -0.90
CA GLN A 74 3.58 -4.42 -0.04
C GLN A 74 2.50 -3.43 -0.52
N ILE A 75 2.49 -3.08 -1.81
CA ILE A 75 1.46 -2.21 -2.39
C ILE A 75 0.08 -2.80 -2.13
N GLY A 76 -0.13 -4.10 -2.41
CA GLY A 76 -1.40 -4.77 -2.20
C GLY A 76 -1.86 -4.74 -0.73
N THR A 77 -0.93 -4.90 0.20
CA THR A 77 -1.19 -4.93 1.65
C THR A 77 -1.58 -3.55 2.17
N TYR A 78 -0.83 -2.52 1.78
CA TYR A 78 -1.03 -1.16 2.30
C TYR A 78 -2.02 -0.32 1.49
N SER A 79 -2.41 -0.76 0.28
CA SER A 79 -3.34 -0.03 -0.60
C SER A 79 -4.67 0.34 0.04
N GLN A 80 -5.15 -0.47 1.00
CA GLN A 80 -6.42 -0.25 1.69
C GLN A 80 -6.41 0.96 2.64
N GLY A 81 -5.23 1.39 3.12
CA GLY A 81 -5.08 2.51 4.06
C GLY A 81 -4.92 3.87 3.38
N LEU A 82 -4.90 3.93 2.04
CA LEU A 82 -4.48 5.11 1.30
C LEU A 82 -5.64 5.95 0.79
N ALA A 83 -6.29 6.72 1.68
CA ALA A 83 -7.37 7.62 1.29
C ALA A 83 -6.96 8.65 0.22
N TYR A 84 -5.76 9.25 0.35
CA TYR A 84 -5.35 10.41 -0.46
C TYR A 84 -4.27 10.14 -1.50
N TRP A 85 -3.69 8.93 -1.54
CA TRP A 85 -2.61 8.61 -2.48
C TRP A 85 -3.08 8.60 -3.94
N ALA A 86 -2.29 9.09 -4.89
CA ALA A 86 -2.63 8.99 -6.31
C ALA A 86 -1.39 8.59 -7.11
N CYS A 87 -1.57 7.65 -8.03
CA CYS A 87 -0.52 7.30 -8.97
C CYS A 87 -0.26 8.47 -9.92
N SER A 88 1.00 8.88 -10.03
CA SER A 88 1.50 9.70 -11.14
C SER A 88 1.49 8.91 -12.44
N ASP A 89 1.67 9.58 -13.58
CA ASP A 89 1.73 8.89 -14.87
C ASP A 89 2.91 7.92 -14.95
N LYS A 90 4.05 8.29 -14.34
CA LYS A 90 5.20 7.39 -14.22
C LYS A 90 4.92 6.18 -13.32
N ASP A 91 4.08 6.32 -12.29
CA ASP A 91 3.67 5.16 -11.45
C ASP A 91 2.79 4.23 -12.26
N ARG A 92 1.86 4.79 -13.04
CA ARG A 92 0.98 4.00 -13.91
C ARG A 92 1.77 3.24 -14.96
N GLU A 93 2.74 3.89 -15.61
CA GLU A 93 3.62 3.26 -16.59
C GLU A 93 4.40 2.11 -15.97
N ALA A 94 4.99 2.33 -14.78
CA ALA A 94 5.71 1.28 -14.05
C ALA A 94 4.79 0.10 -13.68
N MET A 95 3.59 0.37 -13.18
CA MET A 95 2.63 -0.69 -12.82
C MET A 95 2.10 -1.44 -14.05
N GLN A 96 1.98 -0.77 -15.20
CA GLN A 96 1.69 -1.43 -16.48
C GLN A 96 2.85 -2.29 -16.95
N GLY A 97 4.09 -1.82 -16.81
CA GLY A 97 5.30 -2.60 -17.06
C GLY A 97 5.35 -3.86 -16.19
N ALA A 98 5.09 -3.71 -14.88
CA ALA A 98 4.98 -4.82 -13.94
C ALA A 98 3.91 -5.83 -14.37
N ARG A 99 2.74 -5.35 -14.81
CA ARG A 99 1.68 -6.23 -15.30
C ARG A 99 2.10 -7.02 -16.53
N LYS A 100 2.65 -6.36 -17.55
CA LYS A 100 3.12 -7.04 -18.77
C LYS A 100 4.20 -8.06 -18.45
N TYR A 101 5.11 -7.72 -17.55
CA TYR A 101 6.18 -8.62 -17.13
C TYR A 101 5.61 -9.86 -16.41
N VAL A 102 4.71 -9.65 -15.45
CA VAL A 102 4.04 -10.75 -14.74
C VAL A 102 3.14 -11.58 -15.65
N GLU A 103 2.50 -10.99 -16.66
CA GLU A 103 1.74 -11.73 -17.68
C GLU A 103 2.65 -12.65 -18.51
N ALA A 104 3.88 -12.21 -18.79
CA ALA A 104 4.90 -13.03 -19.45
C ALA A 104 5.52 -14.10 -18.51
N HIS A 105 5.48 -13.85 -17.20
CA HIS A 105 6.06 -14.69 -16.14
C HIS A 105 5.01 -15.07 -15.07
N PRO A 106 4.01 -15.90 -15.43
CA PRO A 106 2.89 -16.23 -14.54
C PRO A 106 3.32 -16.97 -13.27
N GLU A 107 4.49 -17.60 -13.26
CA GLU A 107 5.12 -18.23 -12.09
C GLU A 107 5.32 -17.26 -10.91
N LEU A 108 5.45 -15.95 -11.20
CA LEU A 108 5.58 -14.91 -10.19
C LEU A 108 4.27 -14.73 -9.40
N LEU A 109 3.12 -15.04 -9.98
CA LEU A 109 1.81 -15.00 -9.31
C LEU A 109 1.43 -16.35 -8.71
N SER A 110 2.23 -16.82 -7.76
CA SER A 110 2.02 -18.13 -7.15
C SER A 110 2.01 -18.07 -5.61
N GLY A 111 1.46 -19.12 -5.02
CA GLY A 111 1.47 -19.31 -3.57
C GLY A 111 0.50 -18.40 -2.79
N PRO A 112 0.70 -18.28 -1.46
CA PRO A 112 -0.27 -17.66 -0.55
C PRO A 112 -0.37 -16.13 -0.70
N VAL A 113 0.58 -15.50 -1.39
CA VAL A 113 0.65 -14.05 -1.56
C VAL A 113 0.00 -13.55 -2.86
N ARG A 114 -0.47 -14.46 -3.72
CA ARG A 114 -1.07 -14.16 -5.03
C ARG A 114 -2.16 -13.10 -4.97
N LEU A 115 -3.03 -13.16 -3.96
CA LEU A 115 -4.11 -12.17 -3.79
C LEU A 115 -3.56 -10.75 -3.61
N TRP A 116 -2.49 -10.60 -2.84
CA TRP A 116 -1.87 -9.31 -2.55
C TRP A 116 -1.07 -8.79 -3.76
N GLN A 117 -0.38 -9.66 -4.48
CA GLN A 117 0.29 -9.29 -5.73
C GLN A 117 -0.71 -8.78 -6.77
N MET A 118 -1.84 -9.47 -6.94
CA MET A 118 -2.91 -9.04 -7.85
C MET A 118 -3.51 -7.69 -7.45
N LYS A 119 -3.73 -7.46 -6.14
CA LYS A 119 -4.15 -6.14 -5.64
C LYS A 119 -3.10 -5.07 -5.92
N GLY A 120 -1.82 -5.39 -5.71
CA GLY A 120 -0.70 -4.50 -6.04
C GLY A 120 -0.73 -4.10 -7.50
N LEU A 121 -0.82 -5.07 -8.41
CA LEU A 121 -0.88 -4.83 -9.87
C LEU A 121 -2.07 -3.93 -10.27
N GLN A 122 -3.19 -4.02 -9.57
CA GLN A 122 -4.41 -3.23 -9.84
C GLN A 122 -4.45 -1.89 -9.09
N PHE A 123 -3.43 -1.57 -8.29
CA PHE A 123 -3.43 -0.41 -7.40
C PHE A 123 -3.71 0.90 -8.13
N CYS A 124 -3.05 1.11 -9.27
CA CYS A 124 -3.21 2.33 -10.07
C CYS A 124 -4.47 2.33 -10.96
N ASP A 125 -5.11 1.18 -11.18
CA ASP A 125 -6.35 1.08 -11.97
C ASP A 125 -7.58 1.45 -11.14
N ALA A 126 -7.59 1.02 -9.86
CA ALA A 126 -8.73 1.19 -8.98
C ALA A 126 -9.05 2.68 -8.69
N LYS A 127 -8.02 3.54 -8.63
CA LYS A 127 -8.20 4.99 -8.42
C LYS A 127 -8.47 5.81 -9.68
N ALA A 128 -8.31 5.23 -10.88
CA ALA A 128 -8.75 5.90 -12.11
C ALA A 128 -10.28 5.89 -12.22
N ARG A 129 -10.95 4.82 -11.76
CA ARG A 129 -12.42 4.71 -11.77
C ARG A 129 -13.14 5.71 -10.86
N THR A 130 -12.56 6.09 -9.73
CA THR A 130 -13.21 7.03 -8.80
C THR A 130 -13.10 8.49 -9.24
N ARG A 131 -12.15 8.85 -10.12
CA ARG A 131 -12.08 10.19 -10.72
C ARG A 131 -12.86 10.33 -12.03
N GLY A 132 -13.21 9.22 -12.70
CA GLY A 132 -13.98 9.23 -13.95
C GLY A 132 -15.50 9.16 -13.78
N ALA A 133 -16.01 8.91 -12.57
CA ALA A 133 -17.45 8.80 -12.29
C ALA A 133 -18.14 10.16 -12.01
N GLY A 134 -17.49 11.28 -12.33
CA GLY A 134 -17.99 12.63 -12.10
C GLY A 134 -17.63 13.63 -13.21
N ALA A 135 -17.45 13.14 -14.44
CA ALA A 135 -17.30 13.96 -15.63
C ALA A 135 -18.48 13.72 -16.58
#